data_AF-A0A445CU39-F1
#
_entry.id   AF-A0A445CU39-F1
#
_cell.length_a   1.000
_cell.length_b   1.000
_cell.length_c   1.000
_cell.angle_alpha   90.00
_cell.angle_beta   90.00
_cell.angle_gamma   90.00
#
_symmetry.space_group_name_H-M   'P 1'
#
loop_
_entity.id
_entity.type
_entity.pdbx_description
1 polymer ?
#
loop_
_entity_poly.entity_id
_entity_poly.type
_entity_poly.pdbx_seq_one_letter_code
_entity_poly.pdbx_strand_id
1 'polypeptide(L)'
;MYIHEKFRKVQAQFKGKVNCITRSMHSTLGFTTYEVIEQVSNSTFNKFVVTYDAVSRDVKCHCLLFESRGILCLHSLSVLSFERVDNVVSKYILERWSKNIKRRHTHIKSSQDEPLL
;
A
#
# COMPACT_ATOMS: atom_id res chain seq x y z
N MET A 1 -1.89 3.20 19.38
CA MET A 1 -1.87 1.79 18.97
C MET A 1 -2.30 1.50 17.51
N TYR A 2 -2.93 2.44 16.78
CA TYR A 2 -3.41 2.25 15.39
C TYR A 2 -2.30 2.22 14.31
N ILE A 3 -1.20 2.97 14.53
CA ILE A 3 -0.11 3.12 13.55
C ILE A 3 0.66 1.80 13.33
N HIS A 4 0.84 1.01 14.39
CA HIS A 4 1.59 -0.26 14.32
C HIS A 4 0.85 -1.38 13.57
N GLU A 5 -0.48 -1.46 13.67
CA GLU A 5 -1.24 -2.52 13.01
C GLU A 5 -1.18 -2.39 11.49
N LYS A 6 -1.32 -1.18 10.98
CA LYS A 6 -1.32 -0.93 9.55
C LYS A 6 0.08 -0.91 8.96
N PHE A 7 1.09 -0.45 9.69
CA PHE A 7 2.48 -0.67 9.31
C PHE A 7 2.79 -2.17 9.17
N ARG A 8 2.32 -3.01 10.10
CA ARG A 8 2.43 -4.47 9.97
C ARG A 8 1.74 -5.00 8.71
N LYS A 9 0.56 -4.48 8.36
CA LYS A 9 -0.15 -4.84 7.12
C LYS A 9 0.65 -4.46 5.87
N VAL A 10 1.25 -3.27 5.84
CA VAL A 10 2.16 -2.85 4.76
C VAL A 10 3.37 -3.79 4.67
N GLN A 11 4.03 -4.08 5.79
CA GLN A 11 5.14 -5.04 5.83
C GLN A 11 4.73 -6.43 5.34
N ALA A 12 3.53 -6.90 5.68
CA ALA A 12 3.01 -8.18 5.20
C ALA A 12 2.85 -8.19 3.67
N GLN A 13 2.32 -7.10 3.07
CA GLN A 13 2.23 -6.99 1.61
C GLN A 13 3.62 -6.97 0.95
N PHE A 14 4.58 -6.23 1.52
CA PHE A 14 5.96 -6.20 1.02
C PHE A 14 6.65 -7.55 1.08
N LYS A 15 6.47 -8.31 2.17
CA LYS A 15 7.01 -9.67 2.30
C LYS A 15 6.32 -10.63 1.33
N GLY A 16 5.00 -10.56 1.23
CA GLY A 16 4.19 -11.45 0.39
C GLY A 16 4.44 -11.30 -1.11
N LYS A 17 4.99 -10.18 -1.57
CA LYS A 17 5.28 -9.96 -3.00
C LYS A 17 6.22 -11.01 -3.60
N VAL A 18 7.06 -11.67 -2.78
CA VAL A 18 7.97 -12.73 -3.27
C VAL A 18 7.21 -13.96 -3.79
N ASN A 19 5.94 -14.11 -3.40
CA ASN A 19 5.05 -15.16 -3.91
C ASN A 19 4.38 -14.76 -5.24
N CYS A 20 4.74 -13.62 -5.82
CA CYS A 20 4.21 -13.15 -7.10
C CYS A 20 5.17 -13.44 -8.25
N ILE A 21 4.58 -13.87 -9.35
CA ILE A 21 5.22 -13.91 -10.66
C ILE A 21 4.52 -12.86 -11.53
N THR A 22 5.26 -11.83 -11.93
CA THR A 22 4.75 -10.75 -12.79
C THR A 22 5.11 -11.03 -14.25
N ARG A 23 4.12 -10.95 -15.13
CA ARG A 23 4.24 -11.09 -16.58
C ARG A 23 3.63 -9.87 -17.27
N SER A 24 4.38 -9.20 -18.14
CA SER A 24 3.83 -8.13 -18.98
C SER A 24 2.96 -8.76 -20.06
N MET A 25 1.75 -8.22 -20.27
CA MET A 25 0.83 -8.70 -21.30
C MET A 25 0.81 -7.77 -22.51
N HIS A 26 0.71 -6.46 -22.28
CA HIS A 26 0.48 -5.47 -23.34
C HIS A 26 0.87 -4.07 -22.86
N SER A 27 1.50 -3.29 -23.74
CA SER A 27 1.80 -1.88 -23.51
C SER A 27 1.20 -1.02 -24.62
N THR A 28 0.54 0.08 -24.26
CA THR A 28 -0.03 1.05 -25.20
C THR A 28 -0.13 2.42 -24.57
N LEU A 29 0.31 3.45 -25.31
CA LEU A 29 0.15 4.86 -24.94
C LEU A 29 0.61 5.21 -23.51
N GLY A 30 1.71 4.61 -23.04
CA GLY A 30 2.25 4.84 -21.68
C GLY A 30 1.59 4.02 -20.57
N PHE A 31 0.58 3.20 -20.89
CA PHE A 31 0.01 2.21 -19.98
C PHE A 31 0.56 0.83 -20.28
N THR A 32 0.87 0.08 -19.23
CA THR A 32 1.25 -1.34 -19.32
C THR A 32 0.33 -2.17 -18.44
N THR A 33 -0.23 -3.23 -19.02
CA THR A 33 -1.05 -4.22 -18.31
C THR A 33 -0.22 -5.45 -18.00
N TYR A 34 -0.28 -5.89 -16.75
CA TYR A 34 0.44 -7.02 -16.20
C TYR A 34 -0.53 -8.09 -15.71
N GLU A 35 -0.19 -9.35 -16.00
CA GLU A 35 -0.71 -10.49 -15.26
C GLU A 35 0.21 -10.75 -14.07
N VAL A 36 -0.35 -10.79 -12.87
CA VAL A 36 0.36 -11.17 -11.66
C VAL A 36 -0.23 -12.48 -11.15
N ILE A 37 0.60 -13.50 -11.07
CA ILE A 37 0.25 -14.81 -10.53
C ILE A 37 0.76 -14.88 -9.10
N GLU A 38 -0.15 -14.94 -8.13
CA GLU A 38 0.15 -15.09 -6.71
C GLU A 38 0.05 -16.57 -6.32
N GLN A 39 1.12 -17.12 -5.75
CA GLN A 39 1.09 -18.42 -5.10
C GLN A 39 0.53 -18.31 -3.67
N VAL A 40 -0.65 -18.86 -3.45
CA VAL A 40 -1.34 -18.85 -2.13
C VAL A 40 -1.00 -20.09 -1.32
N SER A 41 -0.81 -21.22 -2.00
CA SER A 41 -0.38 -22.49 -1.42
C SER A 41 0.45 -23.28 -2.44
N ASN A 42 0.94 -24.47 -2.08
CA ASN A 42 1.73 -25.30 -2.99
C ASN A 42 1.02 -25.59 -4.33
N SER A 43 -0.30 -25.68 -4.34
CA SER A 43 -1.11 -26.01 -5.52
C SER A 43 -2.12 -24.92 -5.91
N THR A 44 -2.25 -23.86 -5.12
CA THR A 44 -3.22 -22.79 -5.35
C THR A 44 -2.54 -21.53 -5.86
N PHE A 45 -2.97 -21.08 -7.04
CA PHE A 45 -2.49 -19.86 -7.67
C PHE A 45 -3.66 -18.97 -8.04
N ASN A 46 -3.57 -17.70 -7.68
CA ASN A 46 -4.53 -16.68 -8.05
C ASN A 46 -3.95 -15.76 -9.11
N LYS A 47 -4.78 -15.29 -10.03
CA LYS A 47 -4.38 -14.37 -11.10
C LYS A 47 -5.01 -13.01 -10.88
N PHE A 48 -4.20 -11.98 -11.02
CA PHE A 48 -4.63 -10.60 -10.89
C PHE A 48 -4.13 -9.79 -12.07
N VAL A 49 -4.97 -8.88 -12.54
CA VAL A 49 -4.58 -7.88 -13.54
C VAL A 49 -4.18 -6.61 -12.84
N VAL A 50 -3.04 -6.06 -13.22
CA VAL A 50 -2.51 -4.80 -12.70
C VAL A 50 -2.17 -3.89 -13.86
N THR A 51 -2.60 -2.64 -13.81
CA THR A 51 -2.25 -1.63 -14.80
C THR A 51 -1.26 -0.65 -14.17
N TYR A 52 -0.23 -0.31 -14.92
CA TYR A 52 0.73 0.73 -14.59
C TYR A 52 0.68 1.84 -15.63
N ASP A 53 0.60 3.08 -15.18
CA ASP A 53 0.72 4.28 -16.00
C ASP A 53 2.12 4.85 -15.81
N ALA A 54 2.94 4.79 -16.85
CA ALA A 54 4.33 5.25 -16.81
C ALA A 54 4.45 6.78 -16.70
N VAL A 55 3.42 7.53 -17.10
CA VAL A 55 3.41 9.00 -17.07
C VAL A 55 3.08 9.49 -15.67
N SER A 56 1.97 9.04 -15.10
CA SER A 56 1.56 9.43 -13.74
C SER A 56 2.31 8.64 -12.65
N ARG A 57 2.95 7.53 -13.03
CA ARG A 57 3.56 6.53 -12.14
C ARG A 57 2.54 5.86 -11.23
N ASP A 58 1.31 5.74 -11.74
CA ASP A 58 0.20 5.14 -11.02
C ASP A 58 0.13 3.65 -11.25
N VAL A 59 -0.18 2.92 -10.18
CA VAL A 59 -0.49 1.49 -10.22
C VAL A 59 -1.91 1.26 -9.73
N LYS A 60 -2.66 0.42 -10.47
CA LYS A 60 -4.01 -0.01 -10.11
C LYS A 60 -4.11 -1.52 -10.22
N CYS A 61 -4.58 -2.16 -9.15
CA CYS A 61 -4.79 -3.61 -9.10
C CYS A 61 -6.28 -3.92 -8.96
N HIS A 62 -6.74 -4.96 -9.64
CA HIS A 62 -8.13 -5.42 -9.55
C HIS A 62 -8.55 -5.93 -8.16
N CYS A 63 -7.61 -6.18 -7.24
CA CYS A 63 -7.96 -6.54 -5.85
C CYS A 63 -8.48 -5.34 -5.01
N LEU A 64 -8.29 -4.11 -5.49
CA LEU A 64 -8.79 -2.87 -4.87
C LEU A 64 -8.37 -2.66 -3.40
N LEU A 65 -7.24 -3.24 -2.97
CA LEU A 65 -6.78 -3.10 -1.59
C LEU A 65 -6.40 -1.65 -1.25
N PHE A 66 -5.89 -0.90 -2.23
CA PHE A 66 -5.54 0.49 -2.02
C PHE A 66 -6.79 1.36 -1.85
N GLU A 67 -7.78 1.18 -2.71
CA GLU A 67 -9.06 1.88 -2.69
C GLU A 67 -9.85 1.59 -1.41
N SER A 68 -9.83 0.33 -0.95
CA SER A 68 -10.59 -0.11 0.23
C SER A 68 -9.87 0.12 1.56
N ARG A 69 -8.54 0.04 1.61
CA ARG A 69 -7.77 0.04 2.88
C ARG A 69 -6.63 1.07 2.92
N GLY A 70 -6.34 1.75 1.83
CA GLY A 70 -5.22 2.69 1.70
C GLY A 70 -3.85 2.01 1.70
N ILE A 71 -3.78 0.74 1.27
CA ILE A 71 -2.57 -0.08 1.32
C ILE A 71 -2.32 -0.66 -0.08
N LEU A 72 -1.12 -0.46 -0.61
CA LEU A 72 -0.68 -1.15 -1.82
C LEU A 72 -0.64 -2.66 -1.58
N CYS A 73 -1.32 -3.42 -2.44
CA CYS A 73 -1.26 -4.87 -2.37
C CYS A 73 0.09 -5.40 -2.87
N LEU A 74 0.38 -6.65 -2.50
CA LEU A 74 1.53 -7.39 -2.98
C LEU A 74 1.60 -7.46 -4.52
N HIS A 75 0.46 -7.47 -5.23
CA HIS A 75 0.43 -7.47 -6.70
C HIS A 75 0.92 -6.14 -7.28
N SER A 76 0.42 -5.02 -6.76
CA SER A 76 0.88 -3.68 -7.14
C SER A 76 2.36 -3.50 -6.81
N LEU A 77 2.80 -3.98 -5.64
CA LEU A 77 4.22 -3.92 -5.23
C LEU A 77 5.11 -4.78 -6.14
N SER A 78 4.62 -5.93 -6.62
CA SER A 78 5.33 -6.77 -7.57
C SER A 78 5.53 -6.06 -8.91
N VAL A 79 4.49 -5.41 -9.44
CA VAL A 79 4.59 -4.61 -10.68
C VAL A 79 5.50 -3.41 -10.51
N LEU A 80 5.39 -2.65 -9.41
CA LEU A 80 6.30 -1.54 -9.13
C LEU A 80 7.76 -2.00 -9.04
N SER A 81 8.00 -3.19 -8.46
CA SER A 81 9.35 -3.78 -8.42
C SER A 81 9.83 -4.18 -9.82
N PHE A 82 8.93 -4.75 -10.64
CA PHE A 82 9.21 -5.12 -12.03
C PHE A 82 9.57 -3.89 -12.88
N GLU A 83 8.85 -2.78 -12.69
CA GLU A 83 9.09 -1.47 -13.31
C GLU A 83 10.27 -0.69 -12.69
N ARG A 84 10.98 -1.27 -11.72
CA ARG A 84 12.14 -0.67 -11.03
C ARG A 84 11.81 0.68 -10.39
N VAL A 85 10.61 0.82 -9.82
CA VAL A 85 10.19 2.01 -9.07
C VAL A 85 10.71 1.92 -7.64
N ASP A 86 11.75 2.69 -7.33
CA ASP A 86 12.33 2.72 -5.98
C ASP A 86 11.47 3.50 -4.97
N ASN A 87 10.80 4.55 -5.44
CA ASN A 87 9.99 5.44 -4.61
C ASN A 87 8.61 5.64 -5.23
N VAL A 88 7.58 5.31 -4.47
CA VAL A 88 6.19 5.57 -4.86
C VAL A 88 5.83 7.03 -4.66
N VAL A 89 4.94 7.54 -5.51
CA VAL A 89 4.39 8.90 -5.35
C VAL A 89 3.70 9.06 -3.99
N SER A 90 3.76 10.26 -3.43
CA SER A 90 3.33 10.56 -2.05
C SER A 90 1.89 10.16 -1.75
N LYS A 91 1.00 10.13 -2.74
CA LYS A 91 -0.38 9.65 -2.59
C LYS A 91 -0.50 8.22 -2.05
N TYR A 92 0.49 7.35 -2.29
CA TYR A 92 0.53 5.99 -1.75
C TYR A 92 1.09 5.97 -0.31
N ILE A 93 1.77 7.04 0.10
CA ILE A 93 2.31 7.25 1.44
C ILE A 93 1.31 8.12 2.20
N LEU A 94 0.21 7.54 2.70
CA LEU A 94 -0.76 8.32 3.44
C LEU A 94 -0.07 9.03 4.63
N GLU A 95 -0.28 10.34 4.74
CA GLU A 95 0.38 11.22 5.71
C GLU A 95 0.28 10.72 7.16
N ARG A 96 -0.78 9.97 7.49
CA ARG A 96 -1.01 9.39 8.83
C ARG A 96 0.04 8.35 9.26
N TRP A 97 0.88 7.84 8.35
CA TRP A 97 1.95 6.85 8.64
C TRP A 97 3.31 7.50 8.91
N SER A 98 3.51 8.75 8.50
CA SER A 98 4.81 9.40 8.59
C SER A 98 5.09 9.83 10.03
N LYS A 99 6.23 9.37 10.60
CA LYS A 99 6.71 9.77 11.93
C LYS A 99 6.92 11.29 12.07
N ASN A 100 6.96 12.03 10.97
CA ASN A 100 7.31 13.45 10.93
C ASN A 100 6.13 14.41 11.17
N ILE A 101 4.93 13.92 11.48
CA ILE A 101 3.81 14.81 11.80
C ILE A 101 3.81 15.12 13.30
N LYS A 102 4.25 16.33 13.66
CA LYS A 102 4.02 16.92 14.98
C LYS A 102 2.51 17.02 15.19
N ARG A 103 1.91 16.04 15.88
CA ARG A 103 0.54 16.17 16.39
C ARG A 103 0.53 17.34 17.38
N ARG A 104 -0.07 18.47 16.99
CA ARG A 104 -0.55 19.45 17.96
C ARG A 104 -1.65 18.77 18.76
N HIS A 105 -1.29 18.18 19.89
CA HIS A 105 -2.26 17.77 20.87
C HIS A 105 -2.85 19.08 21.42
N THR A 106 -4.09 19.40 21.04
CA THR A 106 -4.87 20.40 21.76
C THR A 106 -5.02 19.89 23.19
N HIS A 107 -4.32 20.53 24.13
CA HIS A 107 -4.52 20.32 25.55
C HIS A 107 -5.97 20.69 25.88
N ILE A 108 -6.84 19.68 25.99
CA ILE A 108 -8.13 19.86 26.65
C ILE A 108 -7.80 19.92 28.14
N LYS A 109 -7.82 21.14 28.72
CA LYS A 109 -7.78 21.31 30.18
C LYS A 109 -9.08 20.75 30.75
N SER A 110 -8.98 19.66 31.49
CA SER A 110 -10.04 19.20 32.38
C SER A 110 -10.00 20.07 33.64
N SER A 111 -10.99 20.93 33.82
CA SER A 111 -11.28 21.59 35.10
C SER A 111 -12.09 20.62 35.96
N GLN A 112 -11.45 20.03 36.96
CA GLN A 112 -12.14 19.42 38.09
C GLN A 112 -11.71 20.23 39.31
N ASP A 113 -12.69 20.93 39.88
CA ASP A 113 -12.62 21.66 41.13
C ASP A 113 -12.53 20.72 42.35
N GLU A 114 -12.09 21.34 43.46
CA GLU A 114 -12.14 20.93 44.87
C GLU A 114 -10.97 20.13 45.48
N PRO A 115 -10.14 20.79 46.34
CA PRO A 115 -9.45 20.14 47.44
C PRO A 115 -10.25 20.31 48.75
N LEU A 116 -10.79 19.19 49.24
CA LEU A 116 -11.23 19.07 50.64
C LEU A 116 -10.03 19.27 51.58
N LEU A 117 -10.05 20.36 52.36
CA LEU A 117 -9.82 20.40 53.81
C LEU A 117 -10.19 21.79 54.36
#